data_AF-A0A7S0ILR2-F1
#
_entry.id   AF-A0A7S0ILR2-F1
#
_cell.length_a   1.000
_cell.length_b   1.000
_cell.length_c   1.000
_cell.angle_alpha   90.00
_cell.angle_beta   90.00
_cell.angle_gamma   90.00
#
_symmetry.space_group_name_H-M   'P 1'
#
loop_
_entity.id
_entity.type
_entity.pdbx_description
1 polymer ?
#
loop_
_entity_poly.entity_id
_entity_poly.type
_entity_poly.pdbx_seq_one_letter_code
_entity_poly.pdbx_strand_id
1 'polypeptide(L)'
;KKPILDDDDDDDDADSDRANDDDDAPASDTDANTNKQPDFDAAADPPLREEDEDPAVAARRAELERMQKEELQRQAKERAAREEADRKLRELEARRAKTKKAQKEMMDELRRKQEEEVAHREHQQRKTAAEAKIRQKAASITLATATDAIYDAHVAAYERLRSMEFGSITEADIPWPMPSNVLLLTPRDDAGARKKKIVRAISRWHPDKFNAAFGAKLVEKERDAIMARVRSVSDAVIELRQVFN
;
A
#
# COMPACT_ATOMS: atom_id res chain seq x y z
N LYS A 1 15.45 16.89 20.25
CA LYS A 1 14.23 17.21 19.47
C LYS A 1 14.62 17.30 18.01
N LYS A 2 14.39 16.23 17.25
CA LYS A 2 14.48 16.23 15.79
C LYS A 2 13.04 16.17 15.27
N PRO A 3 12.66 16.92 14.24
CA PRO A 3 11.28 16.94 13.75
C PRO A 3 11.00 15.64 12.99
N ILE A 4 9.84 15.06 13.29
CA ILE A 4 9.20 13.99 12.54
C ILE A 4 8.57 14.69 11.33
N LEU A 5 9.00 14.31 10.13
CA LEU A 5 8.35 14.70 8.89
C LEU A 5 7.04 13.91 8.79
N ASP A 6 5.95 14.65 8.64
CA ASP A 6 4.67 14.16 8.16
C ASP A 6 4.85 13.80 6.67
N ASP A 7 4.81 12.51 6.36
CA ASP A 7 4.63 12.02 4.99
C ASP A 7 3.13 11.82 4.79
N ASP A 8 2.52 12.75 4.05
CA ASP A 8 1.15 12.67 3.55
C ASP A 8 1.07 11.56 2.50
N ASP A 9 0.35 10.49 2.83
CA ASP A 9 -0.12 9.45 1.93
C ASP A 9 -1.26 10.03 1.04
N ASP A 10 -0.90 10.52 -0.15
CA ASP A 10 -1.85 10.72 -1.25
C ASP A 10 -1.76 9.50 -2.20
N ASP A 11 -2.65 8.55 -1.95
CA ASP A 11 -3.04 7.46 -2.86
C ASP A 11 -3.82 8.05 -4.05
N ASP A 12 -3.16 8.22 -5.19
CA ASP A 12 -3.82 8.35 -6.50
C ASP A 12 -3.42 7.16 -7.39
N ASP A 13 -4.23 6.10 -7.29
CA ASP A 13 -4.28 4.98 -8.22
C ASP A 13 -4.76 5.47 -9.59
N ALA A 14 -3.82 5.66 -10.52
CA ALA A 14 -4.10 5.77 -11.94
C ALA A 14 -3.34 4.69 -12.71
N ASP A 15 -4.01 3.55 -12.90
CA ASP A 15 -3.73 2.54 -13.92
C ASP A 15 -3.51 3.22 -15.28
N SER A 16 -2.29 3.09 -15.82
CA SER A 16 -2.08 3.17 -17.26
C SER A 16 -0.99 2.19 -17.68
N ASP A 17 -1.45 1.18 -18.42
CA ASP A 17 -0.68 0.11 -19.03
C ASP A 17 0.57 0.61 -19.78
N ARG A 18 1.73 0.19 -19.28
CA ARG A 18 2.99 0.19 -20.02
C ARG A 18 3.14 -1.13 -20.78
N ALA A 19 2.96 -1.08 -22.09
CA ALA A 19 3.60 -1.98 -23.02
C ALA A 19 4.15 -1.15 -24.19
N ASN A 20 5.46 -0.95 -24.20
CA ASN A 20 6.29 -0.71 -25.40
C ASN A 20 7.74 -0.67 -24.93
N ASP A 21 8.38 -1.83 -24.95
CA ASP A 21 9.83 -2.01 -24.94
C ASP A 21 10.10 -2.88 -26.17
N ASP A 22 10.48 -2.24 -27.28
CA ASP A 22 11.01 -2.92 -28.46
C ASP A 22 12.31 -2.21 -28.85
N ASP A 23 13.38 -2.92 -28.51
CA ASP A 23 14.75 -2.94 -29.02
C ASP A 23 15.30 -1.75 -29.82
N ASP A 24 16.30 -1.12 -29.20
CA ASP A 24 17.33 -0.30 -29.82
C ASP A 24 18.47 -1.18 -30.36
N ALA A 25 18.65 -1.23 -31.68
CA ALA A 25 19.96 -1.48 -32.29
C ALA A 25 20.04 -0.89 -33.73
N PRO A 26 21.23 -0.42 -34.18
CA PRO A 26 21.31 0.75 -35.03
C PRO A 26 21.71 0.48 -36.50
N ALA A 27 21.25 1.40 -37.36
CA ALA A 27 21.84 1.94 -38.59
C ALA A 27 22.69 1.05 -39.51
N SER A 28 22.24 0.90 -40.78
CA SER A 28 23.12 1.19 -41.93
C SER A 28 22.33 1.43 -43.21
N ASP A 29 22.69 2.52 -43.88
CA ASP A 29 22.26 2.97 -45.19
C ASP A 29 22.06 1.87 -46.25
N THR A 30 20.94 1.96 -46.98
CA THR A 30 20.97 1.72 -48.42
C THR A 30 20.05 2.71 -49.12
N ASP A 31 20.67 3.78 -49.61
CA ASP A 31 20.15 4.71 -50.59
C ASP A 31 19.54 3.97 -51.79
N ALA A 32 18.24 4.15 -51.98
CA ALA A 32 17.54 3.83 -53.22
C ALA A 32 17.86 4.89 -54.28
N ASN A 33 18.99 4.73 -54.97
CA ASN A 33 19.31 5.50 -56.15
C ASN A 33 18.53 4.97 -57.37
N THR A 34 17.34 5.53 -57.59
CA THR A 34 16.65 5.52 -58.88
C THR A 34 17.40 6.41 -59.87
N ASN A 35 18.31 5.83 -60.65
CA ASN A 35 18.88 6.48 -61.83
C ASN A 35 18.30 5.91 -63.12
N LYS A 36 17.90 6.84 -63.99
CA LYS A 36 17.37 6.69 -65.35
C LYS A 36 18.38 5.99 -66.27
N GLN A 37 17.82 5.10 -67.11
CA GLN A 37 18.21 4.63 -68.46
C GLN A 37 19.50 5.17 -69.13
N PRO A 38 20.18 4.34 -69.94
CA PRO A 38 19.80 4.28 -71.36
C PRO A 38 19.62 2.86 -71.90
N ASP A 39 18.60 2.75 -72.76
CA ASP A 39 18.44 1.70 -73.75
C ASP A 39 19.75 1.49 -74.52
N PHE A 40 20.28 0.27 -74.46
CA PHE A 40 21.19 -0.23 -75.47
C PHE A 40 20.61 -1.56 -75.95
N ASP A 41 20.14 -1.55 -77.19
CA ASP A 41 19.90 -2.71 -78.03
C ASP A 41 21.14 -3.63 -77.98
N ALA A 42 21.18 -4.54 -77.02
CA ALA A 42 22.03 -5.71 -77.08
C ALA A 42 21.22 -6.76 -77.82
N ALA A 43 21.46 -6.82 -79.13
CA ALA A 43 20.99 -7.84 -80.04
C ALA A 43 20.90 -9.19 -79.32
N ALA A 44 19.69 -9.76 -79.32
CA ALA A 44 19.51 -11.18 -79.07
C ALA A 44 20.31 -11.93 -80.15
N ASP A 45 21.56 -12.24 -79.81
CA ASP A 45 22.40 -13.15 -80.55
C ASP A 45 21.63 -14.49 -80.58
N PRO A 46 21.37 -15.08 -81.76
CA PRO A 46 20.65 -16.34 -81.86
C PRO A 46 21.36 -17.41 -81.02
N PRO A 47 20.64 -18.39 -80.44
CA PRO A 47 21.28 -19.49 -79.74
C PRO A 47 22.23 -20.17 -80.74
N LEU A 48 23.53 -19.96 -80.54
CA LEU A 48 24.56 -20.70 -81.24
C LEU A 48 24.30 -22.16 -80.89
N ARG A 49 23.94 -22.87 -81.96
CA ARG A 49 23.80 -24.33 -82.02
C ARG A 49 24.92 -24.97 -81.19
N GLU A 50 24.54 -26.02 -80.49
CA GLU A 50 25.43 -27.05 -79.96
C GLU A 50 26.48 -27.42 -81.03
N GLU A 51 27.62 -26.75 -80.98
CA GLU A 51 28.84 -27.18 -81.66
C GLU A 51 29.54 -28.11 -80.68
N ASP A 52 29.72 -29.35 -81.11
CA ASP A 52 30.38 -30.46 -80.43
C ASP A 52 31.41 -30.00 -79.39
N GLU A 53 31.02 -29.91 -78.11
CA GLU A 53 31.98 -29.77 -77.02
C GLU A 53 32.86 -31.02 -77.05
N ASP A 54 34.15 -30.84 -77.29
CA ASP A 54 35.15 -31.91 -77.23
C ASP A 54 34.91 -32.70 -75.91
N PRO A 55 34.65 -34.02 -75.95
CA PRO A 55 34.30 -34.80 -74.77
C PRO A 55 35.33 -34.66 -73.64
N ALA A 56 36.57 -34.27 -73.98
CA ALA A 56 37.61 -33.95 -73.01
C ALA A 56 37.36 -32.64 -72.21
N VAL A 57 36.74 -31.62 -72.82
CA VAL A 57 36.41 -30.32 -72.18
C VAL A 57 35.16 -30.46 -71.31
N ALA A 58 34.14 -31.16 -71.82
CA ALA A 58 32.94 -31.50 -71.04
C ALA A 58 33.29 -32.37 -69.82
N ALA A 59 34.19 -33.35 -69.98
CA ALA A 59 34.67 -34.18 -68.86
C ALA A 59 35.43 -33.38 -67.80
N ARG A 60 36.31 -32.45 -68.20
CA ARG A 60 37.03 -31.57 -67.26
C ARG A 60 36.10 -30.60 -66.52
N ARG A 61 35.07 -30.09 -67.18
CA ARG A 61 34.05 -29.23 -66.55
C ARG A 61 33.21 -30.01 -65.54
N ALA A 62 32.79 -31.22 -65.88
CA ALA A 62 32.06 -32.11 -64.97
C ALA A 62 32.91 -32.50 -63.74
N GLU A 63 34.22 -32.71 -63.92
CA GLU A 63 35.15 -33.00 -62.82
C GLU A 63 35.35 -31.79 -61.89
N LEU A 64 35.49 -30.59 -62.45
CA LEU A 64 35.57 -29.33 -61.69
C LEU A 64 34.26 -29.04 -60.93
N GLU A 65 33.11 -29.27 -61.55
CA GLU A 65 31.82 -29.14 -60.88
C GLU A 65 31.66 -30.14 -59.74
N ARG A 66 32.20 -31.36 -59.89
CA ARG A 66 32.18 -32.36 -58.81
C ARG A 66 33.06 -31.92 -57.64
N MET A 67 34.25 -31.39 -57.91
CA MET A 67 35.14 -30.82 -56.90
C MET A 67 34.51 -29.63 -56.17
N GLN A 68 33.89 -28.70 -56.91
CA GLN A 68 33.20 -27.55 -56.31
C GLN A 68 31.98 -27.97 -55.48
N LYS A 69 31.21 -28.96 -55.94
CA LYS A 69 30.07 -29.51 -55.18
C LYS A 69 30.52 -30.19 -53.89
N GLU A 70 31.64 -30.93 -53.93
CA GLU A 70 32.20 -31.58 -52.74
C GLU A 70 32.72 -30.56 -51.71
N GLU A 71 33.41 -29.52 -52.17
CA GLU A 71 33.88 -28.44 -51.30
C GLU A 71 32.73 -27.65 -50.67
N LEU A 72 31.68 -27.35 -51.44
CA LEU A 72 30.48 -26.68 -50.95
C LEU A 72 29.71 -27.56 -49.95
N GLN A 73 29.67 -28.88 -50.17
CA GLN A 73 29.12 -29.82 -49.20
C GLN A 73 29.95 -29.89 -47.92
N ARG A 74 31.28 -29.78 -48.01
CA ARG A 74 32.16 -29.73 -46.85
C ARG A 74 31.94 -28.45 -46.04
N GLN A 75 31.88 -27.29 -46.71
CA GLN A 75 31.58 -26.02 -46.06
C GLN A 75 30.17 -26.01 -45.45
N ALA A 76 29.17 -26.59 -46.11
CA ALA A 76 27.82 -26.71 -45.57
C ALA A 76 27.77 -27.60 -44.32
N LYS A 77 28.50 -28.72 -44.31
CA LYS A 77 28.62 -29.59 -43.13
C LYS A 77 29.33 -28.91 -41.97
N GLU A 78 30.41 -28.18 -42.24
CA GLU A 78 31.15 -27.44 -41.22
C GLU A 78 30.30 -26.31 -40.61
N ARG A 79 29.58 -25.57 -41.45
CA ARG A 79 28.64 -24.53 -41.02
C ARG A 79 27.49 -25.13 -40.18
N ALA A 80 26.90 -26.25 -40.62
CA ALA A 80 25.86 -26.93 -39.86
C ALA A 80 26.35 -27.45 -38.50
N ALA A 81 27.57 -27.98 -38.44
CA ALA A 81 28.17 -28.45 -37.19
C ALA A 81 28.42 -27.30 -36.19
N ARG A 82 28.88 -26.14 -36.69
CA ARG A 82 29.07 -24.94 -35.88
C ARG A 82 27.74 -24.38 -35.37
N GLU A 83 26.73 -24.29 -36.25
CA GLU A 83 25.39 -23.84 -35.88
C GLU A 83 24.74 -24.79 -34.85
N GLU A 84 24.97 -26.11 -34.95
CA GLU A 84 24.48 -27.06 -33.95
C GLU A 84 25.17 -26.91 -32.59
N ALA A 85 26.48 -26.66 -32.57
CA ALA A 85 27.24 -26.40 -31.35
C ALA A 85 26.78 -25.11 -30.66
N ASP A 86 26.60 -24.03 -31.42
CA ASP A 86 26.10 -22.76 -30.93
C ASP A 86 24.66 -22.89 -30.39
N ARG A 87 23.81 -23.67 -31.06
CA ARG A 87 22.45 -23.97 -30.59
C ARG A 87 22.47 -24.70 -29.24
N LYS A 88 23.32 -25.72 -29.08
CA LYS A 88 23.46 -26.46 -27.82
C LYS A 88 23.96 -25.59 -26.68
N LEU A 89 24.92 -24.69 -26.96
CA LEU A 89 25.42 -23.75 -25.95
C LEU A 89 24.33 -22.78 -25.49
N ARG A 90 23.60 -22.17 -26.42
CA ARG A 90 22.47 -21.27 -26.12
C ARG A 90 21.38 -21.97 -25.31
N GLU A 91 21.09 -23.24 -25.62
CA GLU A 91 20.10 -24.02 -24.88
C GLU A 91 20.52 -24.27 -23.42
N LEU A 92 21.80 -24.60 -23.19
CA LEU A 92 22.34 -24.77 -21.83
C LEU A 92 22.36 -23.46 -21.03
N GLU A 93 22.72 -22.35 -21.67
CA GLU A 93 22.67 -21.02 -21.05
C GLU A 93 21.24 -20.60 -20.73
N ALA A 94 20.29 -20.82 -21.64
CA ALA A 94 18.87 -20.57 -21.41
C ALA A 94 18.34 -21.41 -20.25
N ARG A 95 18.75 -22.68 -20.13
CA ARG A 95 18.37 -23.54 -19.00
C ARG A 95 18.93 -23.02 -17.68
N ARG A 96 20.20 -22.58 -17.64
CA ARG A 96 20.82 -21.97 -16.46
C ARG A 96 20.17 -20.64 -16.08
N ALA A 97 19.84 -19.81 -17.05
CA ALA A 97 19.15 -18.55 -16.85
C ALA A 97 17.74 -18.78 -16.26
N LYS A 98 16.98 -19.77 -16.78
CA LYS A 98 15.67 -20.16 -16.23
C LYS A 98 15.79 -20.63 -14.78
N THR A 99 16.75 -21.48 -14.45
CA THR A 99 16.95 -21.93 -13.05
C THR A 99 17.35 -20.79 -12.11
N LYS A 100 18.19 -19.87 -12.58
CA LYS A 100 18.63 -18.71 -11.79
C LYS A 100 17.48 -17.72 -11.59
N LYS A 101 16.66 -17.50 -12.62
CA LYS A 101 15.46 -16.66 -12.56
C LYS A 101 14.44 -17.24 -11.56
N ALA A 102 14.15 -18.54 -11.64
CA ALA A 102 13.24 -19.20 -10.70
C ALA A 102 13.75 -19.15 -9.25
N GLN A 103 15.06 -19.34 -9.01
CA GLN A 103 15.62 -19.17 -7.66
C GLN A 103 15.52 -17.74 -7.16
N LYS A 104 15.75 -16.74 -8.02
CA LYS A 104 15.63 -15.34 -7.65
C LYS A 104 14.18 -14.97 -7.31
N GLU A 105 13.22 -15.36 -8.15
CA GLU A 105 11.79 -15.13 -7.91
C GLU A 105 11.33 -15.79 -6.60
N MET A 106 11.78 -17.02 -6.30
CA MET A 106 11.47 -17.68 -5.03
C MET A 106 12.02 -16.92 -3.82
N MET A 107 13.24 -16.39 -3.90
CA MET A 107 13.85 -15.60 -2.82
C MET A 107 13.17 -14.23 -2.65
N ASP A 108 12.81 -13.58 -3.75
CA ASP A 108 12.09 -12.30 -3.74
C ASP A 108 10.67 -12.48 -3.18
N GLU A 109 9.97 -13.57 -3.51
CA GLU A 109 8.67 -13.89 -2.93
C GLU A 109 8.76 -14.19 -1.42
N LEU A 110 9.80 -14.91 -0.97
CA LEU A 110 10.03 -15.16 0.45
C LEU A 110 10.30 -13.86 1.21
N ARG A 111 11.08 -12.96 0.61
CA ARG A 111 11.36 -11.64 1.18
C ARG A 111 10.08 -10.80 1.27
N ARG A 112 9.26 -10.78 0.22
CA ARG A 112 7.98 -10.07 0.23
C ARG A 112 7.05 -10.59 1.33
N LYS A 113 6.95 -11.91 1.49
CA LYS A 113 6.18 -12.53 2.58
C LYS A 113 6.71 -12.15 3.97
N GLN A 114 8.03 -12.09 4.15
CA GLN A 114 8.62 -11.65 5.41
C GLN A 114 8.32 -10.17 5.70
N GLU A 115 8.39 -9.30 4.69
CA GLU A 115 8.06 -7.88 4.82
C GLU A 115 6.58 -7.68 5.15
N GLU A 116 5.68 -8.40 4.46
CA GLU A 116 4.23 -8.43 4.74
C GLU A 116 3.94 -8.94 6.17
N GLU A 117 4.61 -10.01 6.62
CA GLU A 117 4.44 -10.56 7.97
C GLU A 117 4.94 -9.60 9.05
N VAL A 118 6.08 -8.95 8.83
CA VAL A 118 6.63 -7.94 9.76
C VAL A 118 5.69 -6.75 9.85
N ALA A 119 5.21 -6.22 8.71
CA ALA A 119 4.25 -5.12 8.69
C ALA A 119 2.94 -5.49 9.41
N HIS A 120 2.44 -6.70 9.16
CA HIS A 120 1.25 -7.20 9.83
C HIS A 120 1.45 -7.32 11.34
N ARG A 121 2.58 -7.88 11.77
CA ARG A 121 2.95 -8.01 13.18
C ARG A 121 3.12 -6.65 13.85
N GLU A 122 3.74 -5.69 13.18
CA GLU A 122 3.90 -4.34 13.69
C GLU A 122 2.54 -3.64 13.86
N HIS A 123 1.65 -3.75 12.88
CA HIS A 123 0.29 -3.21 12.97
C HIS A 123 -0.49 -3.82 14.14
N GLN A 124 -0.41 -5.15 14.30
CA GLN A 124 -1.02 -5.82 15.44
C GLN A 124 -0.41 -5.36 16.77
N GLN A 125 0.90 -5.17 16.84
CA GLN A 125 1.58 -4.65 18.04
C GLN A 125 1.15 -3.22 18.35
N ARG A 126 1.03 -2.34 17.33
CA ARG A 126 0.54 -0.97 17.51
C ARG A 126 -0.90 -0.94 18.02
N LYS A 127 -1.78 -1.76 17.43
CA LYS A 127 -3.17 -1.90 17.89
C LYS A 127 -3.28 -2.42 19.33
N THR A 128 -2.57 -3.49 19.64
CA THR A 128 -2.59 -4.09 20.99
C THR A 128 -1.97 -3.16 22.04
N ALA A 129 -0.90 -2.43 21.71
CA ALA A 129 -0.30 -1.44 22.59
C ALA A 129 -1.23 -0.24 22.84
N ALA A 130 -1.92 0.24 21.80
CA ALA A 130 -2.91 1.31 21.93
C ALA A 130 -4.07 0.87 22.85
N GLU A 131 -4.61 -0.33 22.66
CA GLU A 131 -5.66 -0.89 23.50
C GLU A 131 -5.20 -1.06 24.96
N ALA A 132 -3.99 -1.57 25.18
CA ALA A 132 -3.42 -1.71 26.52
C ALA A 132 -3.27 -0.36 27.24
N LYS A 133 -2.84 0.69 26.51
CA LYS A 133 -2.73 2.05 27.06
C LYS A 133 -4.10 2.62 27.44
N ILE A 134 -5.11 2.42 26.59
CA ILE A 134 -6.49 2.82 26.89
C ILE A 134 -7.00 2.08 28.13
N ARG A 135 -6.74 0.77 28.23
CA ARG A 135 -7.17 -0.05 29.38
C ARG A 135 -6.48 0.36 30.69
N GLN A 136 -5.18 0.66 30.65
CA GLN A 136 -4.45 1.13 31.83
C GLN A 136 -4.99 2.49 32.30
N LYS A 137 -5.27 3.42 31.38
CA LYS A 137 -5.88 4.72 31.69
C LYS A 137 -7.31 4.55 32.23
N ALA A 138 -8.10 3.64 31.66
CA ALA A 138 -9.43 3.34 32.18
C ALA A 138 -9.38 2.77 33.60
N ALA A 139 -8.40 1.92 33.92
CA ALA A 139 -8.24 1.36 35.27
C ALA A 139 -8.01 2.44 36.34
N SER A 140 -7.31 3.53 36.04
CA SER A 140 -7.10 4.63 37.00
C SER A 140 -8.33 5.54 37.18
N ILE A 141 -9.23 5.58 36.20
CA ILE A 141 -10.42 6.47 36.16
C ILE A 141 -11.72 5.71 36.55
N THR A 142 -11.67 4.38 36.69
CA THR A 142 -12.82 3.51 37.00
C THR A 142 -12.80 2.95 38.40
N LEU A 143 -12.05 3.56 39.32
CA LEU A 143 -11.99 3.08 40.69
C LEU A 143 -13.38 3.23 41.32
N ALA A 144 -14.03 2.11 41.64
CA ALA A 144 -15.41 2.06 42.13
C ALA A 144 -15.50 2.51 43.60
N THR A 145 -15.11 3.74 43.88
CA THR A 145 -15.02 4.32 45.22
C THR A 145 -16.29 5.05 45.65
N ALA A 146 -17.23 5.27 44.74
CA ALA A 146 -18.47 5.97 45.08
C ALA A 146 -19.39 5.03 45.87
N THR A 147 -20.07 5.58 46.87
CA THR A 147 -21.22 4.95 47.50
C THR A 147 -22.50 5.36 46.78
N ASP A 148 -23.59 4.60 46.94
CA ASP A 148 -24.89 4.94 46.37
C ASP A 148 -25.34 6.36 46.80
N ALA A 149 -25.09 6.73 48.06
CA ALA A 149 -25.38 8.07 48.59
C ALA A 149 -24.60 9.18 47.86
N ILE A 150 -23.33 8.94 47.49
CA ILE A 150 -22.53 9.90 46.72
C ILE A 150 -23.10 10.05 45.31
N TYR A 151 -23.50 8.94 44.68
CA TYR A 151 -24.13 8.96 43.37
C TYR A 151 -25.42 9.78 43.39
N ASP A 152 -26.30 9.51 44.35
CA ASP A 152 -27.60 10.19 44.47
C ASP A 152 -27.42 11.68 44.80
N ALA A 153 -26.48 12.02 45.69
CA ALA A 153 -26.15 13.40 46.01
C ALA A 153 -25.63 14.16 44.78
N HIS A 154 -24.77 13.55 43.98
CA HIS A 154 -24.27 14.15 42.74
C HIS A 154 -25.39 14.32 41.70
N VAL A 155 -26.29 13.34 41.56
CA VAL A 155 -27.44 13.46 40.66
C VAL A 155 -28.35 14.60 41.13
N ALA A 156 -28.67 14.66 42.42
CA ALA A 156 -29.51 15.72 42.99
C ALA A 156 -28.87 17.10 42.83
N ALA A 157 -27.57 17.24 43.08
CA ALA A 157 -26.84 18.49 42.88
C ALA A 157 -26.88 18.94 41.41
N TYR A 158 -26.74 18.01 40.47
CA TYR A 158 -26.81 18.33 39.04
C TYR A 158 -28.21 18.78 38.63
N GLU A 159 -29.26 18.14 39.17
CA GLU A 159 -30.64 18.56 38.91
C GLU A 159 -30.94 19.95 39.50
N ARG A 160 -30.36 20.31 40.65
CA ARG A 160 -30.51 21.66 41.23
C ARG A 160 -29.97 22.76 40.32
N LEU A 161 -28.93 22.51 39.53
CA LEU A 161 -28.42 23.47 38.54
C LEU A 161 -29.49 23.90 37.53
N ARG A 162 -30.43 23.00 37.20
CA ARG A 162 -31.51 23.34 36.25
C ARG A 162 -32.45 24.39 36.80
N SER A 163 -32.58 24.49 38.12
CA SER A 163 -33.43 25.46 38.82
C SER A 163 -32.74 26.80 39.08
N MET A 164 -31.43 26.91 38.84
CA MET A 164 -30.69 28.16 39.04
C MET A 164 -31.03 29.22 38.00
N GLU A 165 -30.81 30.48 38.37
CA GLU A 165 -31.11 31.66 37.56
C GLU A 165 -30.08 31.85 36.42
N PHE A 166 -30.39 32.76 35.51
CA PHE A 166 -29.49 33.10 34.40
C PHE A 166 -28.25 33.82 34.93
N GLY A 167 -27.08 33.47 34.38
CA GLY A 167 -25.79 34.05 34.79
C GLY A 167 -25.40 33.83 36.25
N SER A 168 -25.99 32.86 36.97
CA SER A 168 -25.69 32.63 38.39
C SER A 168 -24.83 31.40 38.66
N ILE A 169 -24.65 30.50 37.69
CA ILE A 169 -23.90 29.25 37.88
C ILE A 169 -22.40 29.52 37.76
N THR A 170 -21.68 29.27 38.84
CA THR A 170 -20.21 29.33 38.92
C THR A 170 -19.58 27.94 38.76
N GLU A 171 -18.25 27.90 38.63
CA GLU A 171 -17.48 26.65 38.60
C GLU A 171 -17.69 25.82 39.87
N ALA A 172 -17.87 26.48 41.03
CA ALA A 172 -18.04 25.83 42.33
C ALA A 172 -19.42 25.17 42.51
N ASP A 173 -20.45 25.68 41.83
CA ASP A 173 -21.82 25.14 41.91
C ASP A 173 -21.96 23.81 41.17
N ILE A 174 -21.10 23.59 40.16
CA ILE A 174 -21.17 22.40 39.31
C ILE A 174 -20.66 21.19 40.11
N PRO A 175 -21.45 20.13 40.28
CA PRO A 175 -21.00 18.92 40.95
C PRO A 175 -20.09 18.15 40.02
N TRP A 176 -18.80 18.50 40.03
CA TRP A 176 -17.79 17.81 39.24
C TRP A 176 -17.58 16.39 39.77
N PRO A 177 -17.48 15.38 38.90
CA PRO A 177 -17.18 14.05 39.35
C PRO A 177 -15.70 13.96 39.76
N MET A 178 -15.38 12.99 40.62
CA MET A 178 -14.00 12.75 41.03
C MET A 178 -13.16 12.26 39.83
N PRO A 179 -11.93 12.76 39.62
CA PRO A 179 -11.09 12.34 38.49
C PRO A 179 -10.80 10.84 38.44
N SER A 180 -10.75 10.17 39.59
CA SER A 180 -10.55 8.72 39.71
C SER A 180 -11.83 7.90 39.52
N ASN A 181 -13.00 8.54 39.43
CA ASN A 181 -14.30 7.90 39.29
C ASN A 181 -15.30 8.81 38.58
N VAL A 182 -15.01 9.13 37.30
CA VAL A 182 -15.83 10.08 36.51
C VAL A 182 -17.26 9.59 36.25
N LEU A 183 -17.48 8.28 36.34
CA LEU A 183 -18.77 7.61 36.14
C LEU A 183 -19.55 7.40 37.44
N LEU A 184 -18.94 7.71 38.60
CA LEU A 184 -19.51 7.45 39.93
C LEU A 184 -19.91 5.97 40.08
N LEU A 185 -19.01 5.09 39.68
CA LEU A 185 -19.14 3.65 39.85
C LEU A 185 -19.08 3.28 41.33
N THR A 186 -19.94 2.36 41.69
CA THR A 186 -20.06 1.76 43.02
C THR A 186 -19.59 0.31 42.93
N PRO A 187 -19.07 -0.28 44.03
CA PRO A 187 -18.63 -1.68 44.02
C PRO A 187 -19.74 -2.68 43.65
N ARG A 188 -21.01 -2.28 43.76
CA ARG A 188 -22.19 -3.10 43.49
C ARG A 188 -22.66 -3.03 42.04
N ASP A 189 -22.10 -2.14 41.22
CA ASP A 189 -22.53 -1.97 39.83
C ASP A 189 -22.14 -3.18 38.97
N ASP A 190 -23.15 -3.87 38.44
CA ASP A 190 -22.97 -4.88 37.41
C ASP A 190 -22.67 -4.24 36.02
N ALA A 191 -22.40 -5.08 35.02
CA ALA A 191 -22.11 -4.59 33.67
C ALA A 191 -23.24 -3.72 33.08
N GLY A 192 -24.50 -4.05 33.39
CA GLY A 192 -25.67 -3.29 32.94
C GLY A 192 -25.76 -1.91 33.59
N ALA A 193 -25.54 -1.82 34.89
CA ALA A 193 -25.51 -0.58 35.65
C ALA A 193 -24.35 0.31 35.20
N ARG A 194 -23.16 -0.24 34.98
CA ARG A 194 -22.01 0.49 34.41
C ARG A 194 -22.35 1.11 33.06
N LYS A 195 -22.92 0.33 32.13
CA LYS A 195 -23.33 0.83 30.82
C LYS A 195 -24.36 1.96 30.92
N LYS A 196 -25.36 1.83 31.81
CA LYS A 196 -26.35 2.89 32.07
C LYS A 196 -25.70 4.15 32.63
N LYS A 197 -24.76 4.04 33.58
CA LYS A 197 -24.01 5.17 34.13
C LYS A 197 -23.16 5.88 33.09
N ILE A 198 -22.51 5.15 32.18
CA ILE A 198 -21.76 5.71 31.03
C ILE A 198 -22.67 6.54 30.13
N VAL A 199 -23.80 5.97 29.69
CA VAL A 199 -24.74 6.69 28.79
C VAL A 199 -25.28 7.96 29.45
N ARG A 200 -25.58 7.91 30.76
CA ARG A 200 -25.99 9.07 31.55
C ARG A 200 -24.88 10.11 31.66
N ALA A 201 -23.64 9.69 31.93
CA ALA A 201 -22.49 10.58 32.02
C ALA A 201 -22.21 11.29 30.69
N ILE A 202 -22.27 10.59 29.55
CA ILE A 202 -22.12 11.20 28.21
C ILE A 202 -23.20 12.25 28.01
N SER A 203 -24.46 11.93 28.30
CA SER A 203 -25.54 12.89 28.08
C SER A 203 -25.45 14.12 28.99
N ARG A 204 -24.88 13.95 30.19
CA ARG A 204 -24.71 14.99 31.20
C ARG A 204 -23.53 15.92 30.91
N TRP A 205 -22.41 15.36 30.46
CA TRP A 205 -21.13 16.06 30.33
C TRP A 205 -20.70 16.31 28.88
N HIS A 206 -21.49 15.90 27.87
CA HIS A 206 -21.18 16.28 26.49
C HIS A 206 -21.26 17.80 26.33
N PRO A 207 -20.25 18.45 25.73
CA PRO A 207 -20.14 19.91 25.70
C PRO A 207 -21.35 20.57 25.05
N ASP A 208 -21.86 20.00 23.96
CA ASP A 208 -23.03 20.54 23.27
C ASP A 208 -24.31 20.46 24.13
N LYS A 209 -24.57 19.30 24.76
CA LYS A 209 -25.74 19.11 25.61
C LYS A 209 -25.67 19.94 26.89
N PHE A 210 -24.47 20.06 27.46
CA PHE A 210 -24.23 20.90 28.64
C PHE A 210 -24.44 22.38 28.30
N ASN A 211 -23.88 22.86 27.20
CA ASN A 211 -24.06 24.24 26.74
C ASN A 211 -25.52 24.53 26.36
N ALA A 212 -26.23 23.58 25.75
CA ALA A 212 -27.66 23.73 25.48
C ALA A 212 -28.51 23.84 26.77
N ALA A 213 -28.16 23.09 27.82
CA ALA A 213 -28.90 23.09 29.08
C ALA A 213 -28.56 24.25 30.01
N PHE A 214 -27.28 24.63 30.11
CA PHE A 214 -26.78 25.57 31.11
C PHE A 214 -26.02 26.75 30.53
N GLY A 215 -25.72 26.79 29.23
CA GLY A 215 -24.81 27.79 28.64
C GLY A 215 -25.22 29.25 28.92
N ALA A 216 -26.53 29.54 28.93
CA ALA A 216 -27.05 30.87 29.28
C ALA A 216 -27.10 31.15 30.80
N LYS A 217 -26.96 30.11 31.62
CA LYS A 217 -26.99 30.18 33.09
C LYS A 217 -25.60 30.32 33.70
N LEU A 218 -24.54 30.04 32.93
CA LEU A 218 -23.16 30.18 33.38
C LEU A 218 -22.79 31.65 33.55
N VAL A 219 -22.02 31.95 34.59
CA VAL A 219 -21.35 33.25 34.73
C VAL A 219 -20.38 33.44 33.57
N GLU A 220 -20.50 34.56 32.85
CA GLU A 220 -19.72 34.83 31.63
C GLU A 220 -18.20 34.72 31.84
N LYS A 221 -17.70 35.23 32.97
CA LYS A 221 -16.28 35.20 33.32
C LYS A 221 -15.71 33.79 33.49
N GLU A 222 -16.54 32.83 33.90
CA GLU A 222 -16.12 31.45 34.19
C GLU A 222 -16.55 30.47 33.09
N ARG A 223 -17.33 30.94 32.11
CA ARG A 223 -17.91 30.11 31.05
C ARG A 223 -16.85 29.29 30.32
N ASP A 224 -15.74 29.91 29.92
CA ASP A 224 -14.68 29.23 29.17
C ASP A 224 -13.97 28.17 30.02
N ALA A 225 -13.71 28.47 31.30
CA ALA A 225 -13.08 27.54 32.24
C ALA A 225 -13.99 26.34 32.51
N ILE A 226 -15.28 26.58 32.74
CA ILE A 226 -16.31 25.55 32.92
C ILE A 226 -16.38 24.67 31.67
N MET A 227 -16.47 25.26 30.48
CA MET A 227 -16.56 24.51 29.23
C MET A 227 -15.29 23.71 28.92
N ALA A 228 -14.11 24.23 29.27
CA ALA A 228 -12.85 23.47 29.16
C ALA A 228 -12.86 22.24 30.08
N ARG A 229 -13.36 22.38 31.31
CA ARG A 229 -13.49 21.26 32.25
C ARG A 229 -14.56 20.25 31.82
N VAL A 230 -15.69 20.70 31.26
CA VAL A 230 -16.71 19.83 30.67
C VAL A 230 -16.13 18.98 29.53
N ARG A 231 -15.32 19.58 28.64
CA ARG A 231 -14.61 18.83 27.57
C ARG A 231 -13.69 17.76 28.16
N SER A 232 -12.88 18.10 29.16
CA SER A 232 -11.99 17.15 29.84
C SER A 232 -12.75 15.97 30.47
N VAL A 233 -13.88 16.23 31.14
CA VAL A 233 -14.74 15.17 31.68
C VAL A 233 -15.38 14.35 30.56
N SER A 234 -15.85 14.98 29.50
CA SER A 234 -16.43 14.30 28.33
C SER A 234 -15.43 13.35 27.68
N ASP A 235 -14.20 13.79 27.46
CA ASP A 235 -13.14 12.98 26.84
C ASP A 235 -12.85 11.73 27.70
N ALA A 236 -12.72 11.91 29.02
CA ALA A 236 -12.56 10.78 29.94
C ALA A 236 -13.74 9.79 29.87
N VAL A 237 -14.98 10.28 29.82
CA VAL A 237 -16.17 9.43 29.73
C VAL A 237 -16.25 8.69 28.38
N ILE A 238 -15.86 9.33 27.28
CA ILE A 238 -15.85 8.72 25.94
C ILE A 238 -14.78 7.63 25.86
N GLU A 239 -13.59 7.86 26.40
CA GLU A 239 -12.54 6.84 26.49
C GLU A 239 -13.02 5.64 27.31
N LEU A 240 -13.70 5.86 28.44
CA LEU A 240 -14.27 4.77 29.22
C LEU A 240 -15.35 3.99 28.45
N ARG A 241 -16.15 4.66 27.62
CA ARG A 241 -17.12 3.97 26.76
C ARG A 241 -16.43 3.04 25.77
N GLN A 242 -15.23 3.35 25.28
CA GLN A 242 -14.48 2.47 24.38
C GLN A 242 -14.00 1.20 25.09
N VAL A 243 -13.76 1.25 26.41
CA VAL A 243 -13.30 0.09 27.21
C VAL A 243 -14.45 -0.80 27.68
N PHE A 244 -15.63 -0.24 27.91
CA PHE A 244 -16.79 -0.97 28.45
C PHE A 244 -17.81 -1.43 27.39
N ASN A 245 -17.63 -1.08 26.12
CA ASN A 245 -18.41 -1.65 25.00
C ASN A 245 -17.78 -2.95 24.51
#